data_AF-A0ABD6GA91-F1
#
_entry.id   AF-A0ABD6GA91-F1
#
_cell.length_a   1.000
_cell.length_b   1.000
_cell.length_c   1.000
_cell.angle_alpha   90.00
_cell.angle_beta   90.00
_cell.angle_gamma   90.00
#
_symmetry.space_group_name_H-M   'P 1'
#
loop_
_entity.id
_entity.type
_entity.pdbx_description
1 polymer ?
#
loop_
_entity_poly.entity_id
_entity_poly.type
_entity_poly.pdbx_seq_one_letter_code
_entity_poly.pdbx_strand_id
1 'polypeptide(L)'
;MTVPTTVNPVITDAVTQANVKVVGEAPAMAMGSLYQTASHSTGLMFENAVTAQNNQNILAQAATTQGVMQIYSIDTISDAIAVARMLQASA
;
A
#
# COMPACT_ATOMS: atom_id res chain seq x y z
N MET A 1 -47.34 24.18 38.71
CA MET A 1 -46.79 23.64 37.44
C MET A 1 -46.90 24.75 36.41
N THR A 2 -45.77 25.26 35.95
CA THR A 2 -45.72 26.34 34.94
C THR A 2 -46.38 25.84 33.66
N VAL A 3 -47.43 26.52 33.22
CA VAL A 3 -48.09 26.28 31.94
C VAL A 3 -47.03 26.35 30.85
N PRO A 4 -46.90 25.36 29.95
CA PRO A 4 -46.00 25.48 28.81
C PRO A 4 -46.45 26.70 28.01
N THR A 5 -45.59 27.70 27.87
CA THR A 5 -45.83 28.78 26.91
C THR A 5 -45.92 28.13 25.54
N THR A 6 -47.09 28.21 24.89
CA THR A 6 -47.31 27.64 23.56
C THR A 6 -46.30 28.26 22.59
N VAL A 7 -45.34 27.45 22.16
CA VAL A 7 -44.36 27.83 21.13
C VAL A 7 -45.08 28.01 19.80
N ASN A 8 -44.59 28.92 18.95
CA ASN A 8 -45.19 29.17 17.65
C ASN A 8 -45.11 27.88 16.79
N PRO A 9 -46.24 27.40 16.22
CA PRO A 9 -46.27 26.16 15.45
C PRO A 9 -45.41 26.19 14.18
N VAL A 10 -45.25 27.36 13.54
CA VAL A 10 -44.37 27.51 12.36
C VAL A 10 -42.89 27.36 12.75
N ILE A 11 -42.51 27.85 13.92
CA ILE A 11 -41.15 27.65 14.45
C ILE A 11 -40.92 26.18 14.77
N THR A 12 -41.90 25.52 15.38
CA THR A 12 -41.82 24.10 15.73
C THR A 12 -41.68 23.22 14.48
N ASP A 13 -42.45 23.51 13.43
CA ASP A 13 -42.37 22.82 12.14
C ASP A 13 -41.02 23.07 11.44
N ALA A 14 -40.56 24.33 11.37
CA ALA A 14 -39.27 24.66 10.78
C ALA A 14 -38.10 23.93 11.46
N VAL A 15 -38.09 23.88 12.80
CA VAL A 15 -37.06 23.16 13.57
C VAL A 15 -37.18 21.65 13.36
N THR A 16 -38.40 21.11 13.33
CA THR A 16 -38.62 19.67 13.10
C THR A 16 -38.16 19.26 11.70
N GLN A 17 -38.50 20.04 10.67
CA GLN A 17 -38.08 19.78 9.29
C GLN A 17 -36.56 19.90 9.14
N ALA A 18 -35.94 20.93 9.70
CA ALA A 18 -34.49 21.08 9.66
C ALA A 18 -33.77 19.89 10.32
N ASN A 19 -34.24 19.45 11.49
CA ASN A 19 -33.65 18.32 12.20
C ASN A 19 -33.83 17.00 11.44
N VAL A 20 -35.02 16.73 10.89
CA VAL A 20 -35.28 15.51 10.11
C VAL A 20 -34.47 15.51 8.81
N LYS A 21 -34.32 16.66 8.15
CA LYS A 21 -33.48 16.79 6.96
C LYS A 21 -32.02 16.44 7.25
N VAL A 22 -31.44 16.98 8.32
CA VAL A 22 -30.04 16.70 8.70
C VAL A 22 -29.84 15.21 8.97
N VAL A 23 -30.77 14.56 9.67
CA VAL A 23 -30.71 13.11 9.92
C VAL A 23 -30.81 12.31 8.61
N GLY A 24 -31.60 12.77 7.64
CA GLY A 24 -31.72 12.14 6.32
C GLY A 24 -30.49 12.34 5.42
N GLU A 25 -29.82 13.49 5.50
CA GLU A 25 -28.65 13.81 4.66
C GLU A 25 -27.32 13.31 5.25
N ALA A 26 -27.24 13.14 6.57
CA ALA A 26 -26.02 12.72 7.26
C ALA A 26 -25.45 11.38 6.76
N PRO A 27 -26.26 10.32 6.51
CA PRO A 27 -25.76 9.08 5.93
C PRO A 27 -25.16 9.27 4.53
N ALA A 28 -25.79 10.10 3.67
CA ALA A 28 -25.29 10.35 2.32
C ALA A 28 -23.93 11.08 2.34
N MET A 29 -23.78 12.06 3.24
CA MET A 29 -22.50 12.77 3.45
C MET A 29 -21.41 11.84 3.99
N ALA A 30 -21.74 11.02 4.99
CA ALA A 30 -20.82 10.04 5.55
C ALA A 30 -20.41 8.99 4.52
N MET A 31 -21.34 8.51 3.69
CA MET A 31 -21.02 7.58 2.60
C MET A 31 -20.17 8.24 1.51
N GLY A 32 -20.42 9.51 1.19
CA GLY A 32 -19.60 10.27 0.24
C GLY A 32 -18.14 10.37 0.68
N SER A 33 -17.91 10.69 1.96
CA SER A 33 -16.56 10.74 2.52
C SER A 33 -15.92 9.35 2.61
N LEU A 34 -16.68 8.33 3.04
CA LEU A 34 -16.19 6.94 3.06
C LEU A 34 -15.77 6.45 1.68
N TYR A 35 -16.56 6.71 0.62
CA TYR A 35 -16.19 6.32 -0.74
C TYR A 35 -14.96 7.08 -1.25
N GLN A 36 -14.83 8.36 -0.92
CA GLN A 36 -13.63 9.12 -1.25
C GLN A 36 -12.39 8.52 -0.56
N THR A 37 -12.47 8.24 0.75
CA THR A 37 -11.38 7.62 1.51
C THR A 37 -11.06 6.20 1.03
N ALA A 38 -12.08 5.39 0.73
CA ALA A 38 -11.90 4.04 0.21
C ALA A 38 -11.22 4.05 -1.16
N SER A 39 -11.64 4.95 -2.06
CA SER A 39 -11.03 5.11 -3.39
C SER A 39 -9.56 5.54 -3.27
N HIS A 40 -9.26 6.49 -2.40
CA HIS A 40 -7.89 6.93 -2.16
C HIS A 40 -7.01 5.83 -1.54
N SER A 41 -7.51 5.14 -0.51
CA SER A 41 -6.80 4.04 0.13
C SER A 41 -6.54 2.87 -0.83
N THR A 42 -7.50 2.56 -1.70
CA THR A 42 -7.34 1.56 -2.76
C THR A 42 -6.26 1.99 -3.77
N GLY A 43 -6.21 3.26 -4.14
CA GLY A 43 -5.14 3.82 -4.97
C GLY A 43 -3.75 3.63 -4.35
N LEU A 44 -3.61 3.95 -3.06
CA LEU A 44 -2.36 3.72 -2.32
C LEU A 44 -2.00 2.24 -2.23
N MET A 45 -2.98 1.34 -2.07
CA MET A 45 -2.74 -0.10 -2.10
C MET A 45 -2.19 -0.56 -3.45
N PHE A 46 -2.71 -0.04 -4.57
CA PHE A 46 -2.17 -0.34 -5.89
C PHE A 46 -0.76 0.20 -6.08
N GLU A 47 -0.48 1.43 -5.64
CA GLU A 47 0.87 2.00 -5.68
C GLU A 47 1.88 1.16 -4.88
N ASN A 48 1.50 0.76 -3.65
CA ASN A 48 2.31 -0.10 -2.81
C ASN A 48 2.53 -1.49 -3.45
N ALA A 49 1.50 -2.09 -4.06
CA ALA A 49 1.60 -3.37 -4.73
C ALA A 49 2.55 -3.33 -5.94
N VAL A 50 2.45 -2.29 -6.78
CA VAL A 50 3.33 -2.09 -7.94
C VAL A 50 4.78 -1.82 -7.48
N THR A 51 4.95 -1.08 -6.39
CA THR A 51 6.28 -0.82 -5.81
C THR A 51 6.90 -2.11 -5.27
N ALA A 52 6.13 -2.93 -4.55
CA ALA A 52 6.58 -4.24 -4.08
C ALA A 52 6.95 -5.16 -5.26
N GLN A 53 6.16 -5.16 -6.34
CA GLN A 53 6.44 -5.94 -7.53
C GLN A 53 7.73 -5.47 -8.24
N ASN A 54 7.95 -4.16 -8.36
CA ASN A 54 9.21 -3.62 -8.91
C ASN A 54 10.41 -4.02 -8.05
N ASN A 55 10.32 -3.90 -6.72
CA ASN A 55 11.38 -4.32 -5.82
C ASN A 55 11.69 -5.82 -5.96
N GLN A 56 10.67 -6.67 -6.14
CA GLN A 56 10.88 -8.09 -6.41
C GLN A 56 11.58 -8.35 -7.74
N ASN A 57 11.23 -7.63 -8.81
CA ASN A 57 11.91 -7.75 -10.10
C ASN A 57 13.39 -7.35 -9.99
N ILE A 58 13.69 -6.26 -9.27
CA ILE A 58 15.06 -5.81 -9.01
C ILE A 58 15.82 -6.87 -8.20
N LEU A 59 15.20 -7.42 -7.15
CA LEU A 59 15.80 -8.49 -6.34
C LEU A 59 16.08 -9.74 -7.18
N ALA A 60 15.17 -10.14 -8.06
CA ALA A 60 15.37 -11.28 -8.96
C ALA A 60 16.54 -11.05 -9.92
N GLN A 61 16.65 -9.84 -10.49
CA GLN A 61 17.78 -9.48 -11.34
C GLN A 61 19.10 -9.43 -10.56
N ALA A 62 19.09 -8.85 -9.36
CA ALA A 62 20.25 -8.81 -8.48
C ALA A 62 20.71 -10.23 -8.10
N ALA A 63 19.80 -11.12 -7.72
CA ALA A 63 20.09 -12.51 -7.40
C ALA A 63 20.71 -13.25 -8.60
N THR A 64 20.17 -13.02 -9.81
CA THR A 64 20.74 -13.60 -11.05
C THR A 64 22.17 -13.11 -11.29
N THR A 65 22.41 -11.80 -11.15
CA THR A 65 23.76 -11.22 -11.28
C THR A 65 24.71 -11.78 -10.23
N GLN A 66 24.29 -11.92 -8.97
CA GLN A 66 25.11 -12.54 -7.92
C GLN A 66 25.43 -14.00 -8.25
N GLY A 67 24.46 -14.77 -8.73
CA GLY A 67 24.67 -16.15 -9.17
C GLY A 67 25.71 -16.25 -10.30
N VAL A 68 25.62 -15.37 -11.30
CA VAL A 68 26.59 -15.30 -12.41
C VAL A 68 28.00 -14.97 -11.89
N MET A 69 28.14 -13.98 -11.00
CA MET A 69 29.44 -13.67 -10.39
C MET A 69 30.01 -14.85 -9.59
N GLN A 70 29.15 -15.59 -8.88
CA GLN A 70 29.61 -16.74 -8.12
C GLN A 70 30.08 -17.88 -9.03
N ILE A 71 29.39 -18.15 -10.15
CA ILE A 71 29.84 -19.13 -11.15
C ILE A 71 31.22 -18.73 -11.71
N TYR A 72 31.38 -17.49 -12.18
CA TYR A 72 32.66 -17.03 -12.75
C TYR A 72 33.82 -17.06 -11.75
N SER A 73 33.56 -16.77 -10.47
CA SER A 73 34.61 -16.83 -9.44
C SER A 73 35.05 -18.27 -9.13
N ILE A 74 34.12 -19.24 -9.12
CA ILE A 74 34.45 -20.66 -8.93
C ILE A 74 35.31 -21.18 -10.09
N ASP A 75 34.97 -20.85 -11.33
CA ASP A 75 35.75 -21.27 -12.50
C ASP A 75 37.17 -20.70 -12.45
N THR A 76 37.31 -19.42 -12.12
CA THR A 76 38.62 -18.76 -11.97
C THR A 76 39.49 -19.41 -10.89
N ILE A 77 38.90 -19.73 -9.73
CA ILE A 77 39.61 -20.43 -8.64
C ILE A 77 40.00 -21.84 -9.06
N SER A 78 39.12 -22.55 -9.76
CA SER A 78 39.38 -23.92 -10.22
C SER A 78 40.54 -23.98 -11.22
N ASP A 79 40.58 -23.03 -12.17
CA ASP A 79 41.70 -22.90 -13.11
C ASP A 79 43.01 -22.54 -12.39
N ALA A 80 42.95 -21.60 -11.43
CA ALA A 80 44.11 -21.26 -10.61
C ALA A 80 44.65 -22.47 -9.81
N ILE A 81 43.77 -23.32 -9.27
CA ILE A 81 44.16 -24.56 -8.58
C ILE A 81 44.78 -25.56 -9.56
N ALA A 82 44.20 -25.71 -10.75
CA ALA A 82 44.73 -26.61 -11.79
C ALA A 82 46.15 -26.22 -12.18
N VAL A 83 46.40 -24.93 -12.44
CA VAL A 83 47.73 -24.37 -12.72
C VAL A 83 48.69 -24.63 -11.56
N ALA A 84 48.27 -24.38 -10.31
CA ALA A 84 49.10 -24.62 -9.13
C ALA A 84 49.54 -26.09 -9.00
N ARG A 85 48.65 -27.04 -9.30
CA ARG A 85 48.98 -28.48 -9.29
C ARG A 85 49.93 -28.88 -10.40
N MET A 86 49.80 -28.30 -11.60
CA MET A 86 50.73 -28.55 -12.70
C MET A 86 52.16 -28.11 -12.34
N LEU A 87 52.31 -26.92 -11.76
CA LEU A 87 53.60 -26.40 -11.28
C LEU A 87 54.23 -27.31 -10.22
N GLN A 88 53.42 -27.81 -9.28
CA GLN A 88 53.90 -28.69 -8.21
C GLN A 88 54.27 -30.09 -8.71
N ALA A 89 53.62 -30.59 -9.77
CA ALA A 89 53.97 -31.87 -10.41
C ALA A 89 55.23 -31.79 -11.29
N SER A 90 55.64 -30.58 -11.71
CA SER A 90 56.85 -30.33 -12.50
C SER A 90 58.10 -30.02 -11.67
N ALA A 91 57.99 -29.99 -10.34
CA ALA A 91 59.08 -29.82 -9.38
C ALA A 91 59.49 -31.17 -8.78
#